data_AF-A0A1I5SKA3-F1
#
_entry.id   AF-A0A1I5SKA3-F1
#
_cell.length_a   1.000
_cell.length_b   1.000
_cell.length_c   1.000
_cell.angle_alpha   90.00
_cell.angle_beta   90.00
_cell.angle_gamma   90.00
#
_symmetry.space_group_name_H-M   'P 1'
#
loop_
_entity.id
_entity.type
_entity.pdbx_description
1 polymer ?
#
loop_
_entity_poly.entity_id
_entity_poly.type
_entity_poly.pdbx_seq_one_letter_code
_entity_poly.pdbx_strand_id
1 'polypeptide(L)'
;MRESVFGLLLKRHNTQVDIFTWLKMLSLESYLGEQLVEMLANTSSFSKGSPGDLAFNIPTNGWKAELEEFIPATLMNKFLKSHIEQLLLYKFTNHYGLLRAAKPPTKDNPHGRSLYELNPEKLYLLTELKLSYNTIWVSLNVVVDIVVYVITKDITMAILSGGIIEFIRRFKW
;
A
#
# COMPACT_ATOMS: atom_id res chain seq x y z
N MET A 1 8.43 3.65 23.38
CA MET A 1 7.24 3.01 22.77
C MET A 1 7.28 3.30 21.28
N ARG A 2 6.99 2.32 20.42
CA ARG A 2 6.97 2.53 18.96
C ARG A 2 5.78 3.43 18.61
N GLU A 3 5.95 4.32 17.62
CA GLU A 3 4.89 5.22 17.20
C GLU A 3 3.67 4.41 16.70
N SER A 4 2.47 4.92 16.97
CA SER A 4 1.24 4.29 16.49
C SER A 4 1.20 4.31 14.96
N VAL A 5 0.99 3.15 14.36
CA VAL A 5 0.89 2.98 12.90
C VAL A 5 -0.31 3.75 12.33
N PHE A 6 -1.40 3.88 13.10
CA PHE A 6 -2.52 4.75 12.73
C PHE A 6 -2.13 6.22 12.67
N GLY A 7 -1.31 6.67 13.63
CA GLY A 7 -0.75 8.01 13.62
C GLY A 7 0.13 8.23 12.39
N LEU A 8 1.00 7.26 12.08
CA LEU A 8 1.86 7.28 10.89
C LEU A 8 1.04 7.29 9.59
N LEU A 9 -0.04 6.51 9.52
CA LEU A 9 -0.94 6.41 8.36
C LEU A 9 -1.63 7.73 8.05
N LEU A 10 -2.22 8.36 9.06
CA LEU A 10 -3.09 9.53 8.92
C LEU A 10 -2.31 10.85 8.90
N LYS A 11 -1.19 10.92 9.64
CA LYS A 11 -0.42 12.15 9.79
C LYS A 11 0.35 12.45 8.50
N ARG A 12 -0.03 13.54 7.84
CA ARG A 12 0.75 14.13 6.75
C ARG A 12 2.05 14.69 7.31
N HIS A 13 3.18 14.07 6.97
CA HIS A 13 4.50 14.55 7.42
C HIS A 13 5.09 15.60 6.47
N ASN A 14 4.78 15.54 5.17
CA ASN A 14 5.30 16.47 4.17
C ASN A 14 4.24 17.48 3.73
N THR A 15 4.48 18.77 3.99
CA THR A 15 3.58 19.89 3.63
C THR A 15 3.55 20.16 2.12
N GLN A 16 4.45 19.56 1.33
CA GLN A 16 4.50 19.71 -0.13
C GLN A 16 3.33 19.03 -0.86
N VAL A 17 2.66 18.08 -0.21
CA VAL A 17 1.50 17.39 -0.80
C VAL A 17 0.23 18.09 -0.33
N ASP A 18 -0.57 18.55 -1.30
CA ASP A 18 -1.86 19.16 -1.02
C ASP A 18 -2.79 18.21 -0.23
N ILE A 19 -3.66 18.78 0.61
CA ILE A 19 -4.52 18.00 1.50
C ILE A 19 -5.50 17.13 0.71
N PHE A 20 -5.98 17.61 -0.44
CA PHE A 20 -6.88 16.85 -1.29
C PHE A 20 -6.17 15.64 -1.91
N THR A 21 -4.94 15.84 -2.38
CA THR A 21 -4.09 14.76 -2.90
C THR A 21 -3.77 13.74 -1.82
N TRP A 22 -3.50 14.18 -0.59
CA TRP A 22 -3.28 13.29 0.55
C TRP A 22 -4.52 12.45 0.86
N LEU A 23 -5.70 13.06 0.86
CA LEU A 23 -6.96 12.38 1.14
C LEU A 23 -7.31 11.38 0.01
N LYS A 24 -7.04 11.74 -1.24
CA LYS A 24 -7.15 10.82 -2.39
C LYS A 24 -6.22 9.61 -2.24
N MET A 25 -4.97 9.82 -1.83
CA MET A 25 -4.02 8.74 -1.55
C MET A 25 -4.47 7.88 -0.37
N LEU A 26 -5.01 8.47 0.70
CA LEU A 26 -5.55 7.73 1.85
C LEU A 26 -6.74 6.84 1.45
N SER A 27 -7.66 7.34 0.61
CA SER A 27 -8.77 6.55 0.11
C SER A 27 -8.28 5.38 -0.75
N LEU A 28 -7.31 5.65 -1.64
CA LEU A 28 -6.71 4.63 -2.49
C LEU A 28 -5.95 3.58 -1.66
N GLU A 29 -5.16 4.01 -0.68
CA GLU A 29 -4.46 3.14 0.26
C GLU A 29 -5.42 2.32 1.12
N SER A 30 -6.53 2.88 1.56
CA SER A 30 -7.56 2.11 2.29
C SER A 30 -8.18 1.05 1.38
N TYR A 31 -8.36 1.34 0.09
CA TYR A 31 -8.91 0.39 -0.87
C TYR A 31 -7.93 -0.75 -1.19
N LEU A 32 -6.69 -0.49 -1.61
CA LEU A 32 -5.77 -1.54 -2.08
C LEU A 32 -4.53 -1.77 -1.21
N GLY A 33 -4.40 -1.08 -0.08
CA GLY A 33 -3.23 -1.14 0.80
C GLY A 33 -2.93 -2.55 1.32
N GLU A 34 -3.96 -3.34 1.64
CA GLU A 34 -3.78 -4.75 2.02
C GLU A 34 -3.14 -5.57 0.89
N GLN A 35 -3.63 -5.42 -0.35
CA GLN A 35 -3.09 -6.15 -1.50
C GLN A 35 -1.68 -5.68 -1.84
N LEU A 36 -1.39 -4.37 -1.73
CA LEU A 36 -0.03 -3.84 -1.93
C LEU A 36 0.93 -4.39 -0.91
N VAL A 37 0.55 -4.39 0.36
CA VAL A 37 1.39 -4.94 1.44
C VAL A 37 1.65 -6.42 1.23
N GLU A 38 0.66 -7.18 0.79
CA GLU A 38 0.82 -8.60 0.47
C GLU A 38 1.73 -8.84 -0.73
N MET A 39 1.58 -8.05 -1.81
CA MET A 39 2.51 -8.07 -2.94
C MET A 39 3.93 -7.77 -2.47
N LEU A 40 4.14 -6.71 -1.68
CA LEU A 40 5.43 -6.32 -1.13
C LEU A 40 6.05 -7.43 -0.24
N ALA A 41 5.25 -8.08 0.60
CA ALA A 41 5.70 -9.20 1.42
C ALA A 41 6.14 -10.39 0.54
N ASN A 42 5.36 -10.72 -0.49
CA ASN A 42 5.66 -11.81 -1.41
C ASN A 42 6.92 -11.53 -2.24
N THR A 43 7.08 -10.30 -2.75
CA THR A 43 8.27 -9.90 -3.52
C THR A 43 9.54 -9.85 -2.67
N SER A 44 9.43 -9.56 -1.37
CA SER A 44 10.58 -9.61 -0.45
C SER A 44 11.07 -11.03 -0.17
N SER A 45 10.18 -12.01 -0.27
CA SER A 45 10.48 -13.42 -0.01
C SER A 45 11.12 -14.11 -1.22
N PHE A 46 11.07 -13.48 -2.40
CA PHE A 46 11.62 -14.01 -3.65
C PHE A 46 12.83 -13.21 -4.10
N SER A 47 13.97 -13.88 -4.31
CA SER A 47 15.11 -13.29 -5.02
C SER A 47 15.11 -13.82 -6.44
N LYS A 48 14.76 -12.98 -7.42
CA LYS A 48 14.92 -13.34 -8.83
C LYS A 48 16.41 -13.34 -9.12
N GLY A 49 17.03 -14.52 -9.01
CA GLY A 49 18.48 -14.69 -9.09
C GLY A 49 19.07 -13.93 -10.28
N SER A 50 19.96 -12.97 -10.00
CA SER A 50 20.86 -12.46 -11.02
C SER A 50 22.03 -13.42 -11.15
N PRO A 51 22.24 -14.06 -12.31
CA PRO A 51 23.48 -14.77 -12.58
C PRO A 51 24.59 -13.73 -12.74
N GLY A 52 25.24 -13.36 -11.63
CA GLY A 52 26.27 -12.33 -11.63
C GLY A 52 26.67 -11.76 -10.27
N ASP A 53 25.98 -12.09 -9.18
CA ASP A 53 26.41 -11.67 -7.84
C ASP A 53 27.61 -12.50 -7.36
N LEU A 54 28.78 -12.10 -7.85
CA LEU A 54 30.09 -12.54 -7.42
C LEU A 54 30.30 -12.19 -5.93
N ALA A 55 30.26 -13.23 -5.10
CA ALA A 55 31.03 -13.55 -3.88
C ALA A 55 31.34 -12.49 -2.78
N PHE A 56 31.14 -11.19 -2.97
CA PHE A 56 31.52 -10.15 -1.99
C PHE A 56 30.53 -9.00 -1.81
N ASN A 57 29.41 -8.97 -2.53
CA ASN A 57 28.33 -8.05 -2.21
C ASN A 57 27.31 -8.73 -1.32
N ILE A 58 27.10 -8.17 -0.12
CA ILE A 58 26.10 -8.63 0.85
C ILE A 58 24.76 -8.70 0.09
N PRO A 59 24.15 -9.90 -0.07
CA PRO A 59 22.94 -10.04 -0.84
C PRO A 59 21.83 -9.25 -0.14
N THR A 60 21.43 -8.13 -0.72
CA THR A 60 20.21 -7.45 -0.34
C THR A 60 19.07 -8.40 -0.68
N ASN A 61 18.48 -9.04 0.33
CA ASN A 61 17.34 -9.92 0.17
C ASN A 61 16.17 -9.13 -0.42
N GLY A 62 15.55 -9.66 -1.47
CA GLY A 62 14.32 -9.13 -2.07
C GLY A 62 14.41 -8.86 -3.57
N TRP A 63 13.29 -9.01 -4.26
CA TRP A 63 13.18 -8.76 -5.69
C TRP A 63 13.33 -7.26 -6.00
N LYS A 64 14.30 -6.93 -6.86
CA LYS A 64 14.47 -5.59 -7.45
C LYS A 64 13.58 -5.48 -8.68
N ALA A 65 12.61 -4.57 -8.63
CA ALA A 65 11.51 -4.50 -9.57
C ALA A 65 11.08 -3.04 -9.84
N GLU A 66 10.39 -2.82 -10.95
CA GLU A 66 9.75 -1.52 -11.21
C GLU A 66 8.51 -1.35 -10.31
N LEU A 67 8.09 -0.11 -10.02
CA LEU A 67 6.93 0.14 -9.15
C LEU A 67 5.65 -0.57 -9.64
N GLU A 68 5.48 -0.67 -10.95
CA GLU A 68 4.36 -1.36 -11.58
C GLU A 68 4.28 -2.84 -11.19
N GLU A 69 5.42 -3.52 -11.02
CA GLU A 69 5.44 -4.96 -10.71
C GLU A 69 4.96 -5.26 -9.27
N PHE A 70 4.92 -4.25 -8.40
CA PHE A 70 4.32 -4.36 -7.06
C PHE A 70 2.81 -4.14 -7.06
N ILE A 71 2.21 -3.76 -8.20
CA ILE A 71 0.78 -3.51 -8.32
C ILE A 71 0.06 -4.82 -8.70
N PRO A 72 -0.93 -5.27 -7.91
CA PRO A 72 -1.74 -6.43 -8.27
C PRO A 72 -2.46 -6.20 -9.60
N ALA A 73 -2.42 -7.20 -10.50
CA ALA A 73 -2.93 -7.10 -11.86
C ALA A 73 -4.46 -7.26 -11.99
N THR A 74 -5.23 -6.51 -11.19
CA THR A 74 -6.69 -6.48 -11.25
C THR A 74 -7.20 -5.48 -12.30
N LEU A 75 -8.45 -5.63 -12.76
CA LEU A 75 -9.03 -4.72 -13.77
C LEU A 75 -9.08 -3.28 -13.24
N MET A 76 -9.51 -3.09 -11.98
CA MET A 76 -9.58 -1.76 -11.37
C MET A 76 -8.18 -1.13 -11.24
N ASN A 77 -7.17 -1.93 -10.86
CA ASN A 77 -5.81 -1.43 -10.67
C ASN A 77 -5.16 -1.03 -12.00
N LYS A 78 -5.53 -1.64 -13.13
CA LYS A 78 -5.08 -1.19 -14.45
C LYS A 78 -5.53 0.23 -14.77
N PHE A 79 -6.78 0.58 -14.44
CA PHE A 79 -7.29 1.95 -14.62
C PHE A 79 -6.64 2.94 -13.64
N LEU A 80 -6.39 2.51 -12.40
CA LEU A 80 -5.83 3.36 -11.34
C LEU A 80 -4.31 3.36 -11.28
N LYS A 81 -3.63 2.65 -12.20
CA LYS A 81 -2.18 2.39 -12.15
C LYS A 81 -1.34 3.61 -11.81
N SER A 82 -1.50 4.71 -12.56
CA SER A 82 -0.72 5.94 -12.33
C SER A 82 -0.91 6.52 -10.92
N HIS A 83 -2.12 6.42 -10.35
CA HIS A 83 -2.39 6.86 -8.98
C HIS A 83 -1.79 5.90 -7.95
N ILE A 84 -1.77 4.61 -8.24
CA ILE A 84 -1.15 3.59 -7.38
C ILE A 84 0.36 3.75 -7.37
N GLU A 85 0.99 4.03 -8.52
CA GLU A 85 2.42 4.32 -8.60
C GLU A 85 2.78 5.57 -7.78
N GLN A 86 1.96 6.62 -7.86
CA GLN A 86 2.12 7.81 -7.00
C GLN A 86 2.00 7.45 -5.52
N LEU A 87 1.01 6.63 -5.14
CA LEU A 87 0.84 6.16 -3.77
C LEU A 87 2.08 5.39 -3.29
N LEU A 88 2.60 4.48 -4.12
CA LEU A 88 3.82 3.72 -3.80
C LEU A 88 5.02 4.66 -3.64
N LEU A 89 5.21 5.61 -4.54
CA LEU A 89 6.33 6.54 -4.47
C LEU A 89 6.23 7.49 -3.26
N TYR A 90 5.10 8.14 -3.05
CA TYR A 90 4.97 9.14 -1.99
C TYR A 90 4.80 8.51 -0.60
N LYS A 91 3.94 7.49 -0.47
CA LYS A 91 3.68 6.89 0.85
C LYS A 91 4.64 5.75 1.13
N PHE A 92 4.73 4.75 0.27
CA PHE A 92 5.50 3.54 0.57
C PHE A 92 7.02 3.79 0.49
N THR A 93 7.51 4.59 -0.45
CA THR A 93 8.92 4.96 -0.54
C THR A 93 9.25 6.13 0.39
N ASN A 94 8.63 7.30 0.22
CA ASN A 94 9.11 8.50 0.92
C ASN A 94 8.61 8.63 2.38
N HIS A 95 7.34 8.33 2.66
CA HIS A 95 6.76 8.54 3.99
C HIS A 95 7.02 7.37 4.94
N TYR A 96 6.76 6.13 4.50
CA TYR A 96 6.99 4.93 5.31
C TYR A 96 8.42 4.41 5.19
N GLY A 97 9.10 4.61 4.06
CA GLY A 97 10.43 4.05 3.80
C GLY A 97 10.43 2.52 3.64
N LEU A 98 9.29 1.95 3.27
CA LEU A 98 9.14 0.52 2.96
C LEU A 98 9.86 0.15 1.68
N LEU A 99 9.83 1.03 0.68
CA LEU A 99 10.57 0.87 -0.57
C LEU A 99 11.82 1.76 -0.56
N ARG A 100 12.91 1.26 -1.12
CA ARG A 100 14.15 2.00 -1.37
C ARG A 100 14.53 1.86 -2.84
N ALA A 101 15.11 2.91 -3.42
CA ALA A 101 15.61 2.84 -4.79
C ALA A 101 16.90 2.01 -4.81
N ALA A 102 16.88 0.86 -5.49
CA ALA A 102 18.01 -0.08 -5.56
C ALA A 102 19.06 0.34 -6.60
N LYS A 103 18.62 0.99 -7.69
CA LYS A 103 19.50 1.61 -8.69
C LYS A 103 18.89 2.92 -9.18
N PRO A 104 19.53 4.08 -8.94
CA PRO A 104 19.14 5.32 -9.62
C PRO A 104 19.47 5.20 -11.12
N PRO A 105 18.73 5.90 -12.01
CA PRO A 105 19.06 5.95 -13.43
C PRO A 105 20.49 6.48 -13.60
N THR A 106 21.36 5.67 -14.19
CA THR A 106 22.74 6.05 -14.50
C THR A 106 22.77 7.04 -15.66
N LYS A 107 23.80 7.90 -15.71
CA LYS A 107 24.01 8.87 -16.80
C LYS A 107 24.04 8.23 -18.19
N ASP A 108 24.43 6.96 -18.27
CA ASP A 108 24.53 6.18 -19.51
C ASP A 108 23.19 5.58 -19.98
N ASN A 109 22.17 5.58 -19.13
CA ASN A 109 20.81 5.17 -19.50
C ASN A 109 19.77 6.04 -18.78
N PRO A 110 19.60 7.31 -19.20
CA PRO A 110 18.66 8.24 -18.58
C PRO A 110 17.19 7.81 -18.73
N HIS A 111 16.91 6.84 -19.61
CA HIS A 111 15.61 6.20 -19.77
C HIS A 111 15.47 4.89 -18.98
N GLY A 112 16.51 4.48 -18.26
CA GLY A 112 16.49 3.32 -17.38
C GLY A 112 15.45 3.53 -16.28
N ARG A 113 14.43 2.66 -16.24
CA ARG A 113 13.38 2.74 -15.22
C ARG A 113 14.00 2.48 -13.85
N SER A 114 13.65 3.32 -12.87
CA SER A 114 14.15 3.19 -11.51
C SER A 114 13.66 1.88 -10.89
N LEU A 115 14.59 1.08 -10.41
CA LEU A 115 14.28 -0.17 -9.71
C LEU A 115 14.17 0.09 -8.21
N TYR A 116 13.16 -0.50 -7.61
CA TYR A 116 12.87 -0.43 -6.19
C TYR A 116 13.00 -1.80 -5.55
N GLU A 117 13.43 -1.80 -4.31
CA GLU A 117 13.47 -2.98 -3.46
C GLU A 117 12.82 -2.68 -2.12
N LEU A 118 12.36 -3.73 -1.44
CA LEU A 118 11.80 -3.60 -0.11
C LEU A 118 12.92 -3.42 0.91
N ASN A 119 12.72 -2.50 1.85
CA ASN A 119 13.65 -2.20 2.92
C ASN A 119 13.60 -3.28 4.03
N PRO A 120 14.67 -4.07 4.23
CA PRO A 120 14.70 -5.13 5.24
C PRO A 120 14.51 -4.61 6.67
N GLU A 121 14.92 -3.38 6.95
CA GLU A 121 14.83 -2.77 8.30
C GLU A 121 13.39 -2.44 8.69
N LYS A 122 12.48 -2.34 7.71
CA LYS A 122 11.08 -1.92 7.92
C LYS A 122 10.06 -3.00 7.56
N LEU A 123 10.48 -4.26 7.41
CA LEU A 123 9.57 -5.38 7.12
C LEU A 123 8.46 -5.53 8.17
N TYR A 124 8.77 -5.25 9.44
CA TYR A 124 7.78 -5.27 10.52
C TYR A 124 6.55 -4.40 10.21
N LEU A 125 6.74 -3.32 9.45
CA LEU A 125 5.71 -2.31 9.21
C LEU A 125 4.68 -2.83 8.20
N LEU A 126 5.03 -3.82 7.37
CA LEU A 126 4.08 -4.49 6.50
C LEU A 126 2.95 -5.14 7.30
N THR A 127 3.29 -5.96 8.30
CA THR A 127 2.30 -6.62 9.16
C THR A 127 1.44 -5.60 9.91
N GLU A 128 2.06 -4.54 10.43
CA GLU A 128 1.35 -3.48 11.16
C GLU A 128 0.41 -2.67 10.28
N LEU A 129 0.81 -2.36 9.05
CA LEU A 129 -0.04 -1.68 8.08
C LEU A 129 -1.20 -2.58 7.64
N LYS A 130 -0.95 -3.88 7.38
CA LYS A 130 -2.01 -4.85 7.05
C LYS A 130 -3.06 -4.91 8.16
N LEU A 131 -2.62 -5.00 9.42
CA LEU A 131 -3.53 -4.97 10.56
C LEU A 131 -4.30 -3.65 10.63
N SER A 132 -3.62 -2.53 10.45
CA SER A 132 -4.23 -1.19 10.49
C SER A 132 -5.30 -1.01 9.40
N TYR A 133 -5.04 -1.46 8.18
CA TYR A 133 -6.03 -1.43 7.09
C TYR A 133 -7.26 -2.26 7.40
N ASN A 134 -7.06 -3.47 7.96
CA ASN A 134 -8.18 -4.31 8.39
C ASN A 134 -9.00 -3.65 9.49
N THR A 135 -8.36 -3.02 10.47
CA THR A 135 -9.05 -2.26 11.52
C THR A 135 -9.79 -1.05 10.97
N ILE A 136 -9.22 -0.30 10.01
CA ILE A 136 -9.88 0.82 9.35
C ILE A 136 -11.18 0.34 8.68
N TRP A 137 -11.12 -0.75 7.92
CA TRP A 137 -12.30 -1.30 7.26
C TRP A 137 -13.39 -1.75 8.22
N VAL A 138 -13.03 -2.46 9.29
CA VAL A 138 -13.99 -2.89 10.31
C VAL A 138 -14.62 -1.68 10.99
N SER A 139 -13.81 -0.68 11.34
CA SER A 139 -14.29 0.55 11.97
C SER A 139 -15.24 1.32 11.04
N LEU A 140 -14.90 1.43 9.75
CA LEU A 140 -15.74 2.07 8.74
C LEU A 140 -17.07 1.33 8.60
N ASN A 141 -17.05 -0.01 8.58
CA ASN A 141 -18.26 -0.82 8.48
C ASN A 141 -19.20 -0.56 9.69
N VAL A 142 -18.66 -0.60 10.91
CA VAL A 142 -19.42 -0.29 12.14
C VAL A 142 -19.98 1.14 12.12
N VAL A 143 -19.19 2.12 11.69
CA VAL A 143 -19.66 3.51 11.60
C VAL A 143 -20.79 3.65 10.60
N VAL A 144 -20.71 3.01 9.43
CA VAL A 144 -21.79 3.05 8.44
C VAL A 144 -23.05 2.39 8.99
N ASP A 145 -22.94 1.23 9.63
CA ASP A 145 -24.09 0.53 10.21
C ASP A 145 -24.80 1.39 11.26
N ILE A 146 -24.04 2.08 12.11
CA ILE A 146 -24.58 3.04 13.10
C ILE A 146 -25.30 4.19 12.39
N VAL A 147 -24.67 4.81 11.38
CA VAL A 147 -25.26 5.94 10.65
C VAL A 147 -26.55 5.52 9.95
N VAL A 148 -26.55 4.38 9.27
CA VAL A 148 -27.73 3.84 8.59
C VAL A 148 -28.83 3.56 9.61
N TYR A 149 -28.52 2.87 10.71
CA TYR A 149 -29.49 2.60 11.76
C TYR A 149 -30.07 3.88 12.38
N VAL A 150 -29.24 4.91 12.60
CA VAL A 150 -29.71 6.18 13.17
C VAL A 150 -30.70 6.87 12.23
N ILE A 151 -30.50 6.80 10.92
CA ILE A 151 -31.34 7.43 9.90
C ILE A 151 -32.61 6.61 9.61
N THR A 152 -32.47 5.31 9.38
CA THR A 152 -33.58 4.43 8.97
C THR A 152 -34.38 3.88 10.15
N LYS A 153 -33.76 3.80 11.34
CA LYS A 153 -34.27 3.06 12.51
C LYS A 153 -34.56 1.58 12.22
N ASP A 154 -34.01 1.04 11.13
CA ASP A 154 -34.21 -0.33 10.68
C ASP A 154 -32.88 -1.09 10.72
N ILE A 155 -32.86 -2.15 11.53
CA ILE A 155 -31.70 -3.02 11.68
C ILE A 155 -31.41 -3.83 10.41
N THR A 156 -32.44 -4.13 9.62
CA THR A 156 -32.30 -4.85 8.34
C THR A 156 -31.49 -4.02 7.35
N MET A 157 -31.79 -2.72 7.27
CA MET A 157 -31.06 -1.79 6.40
C MET A 157 -29.61 -1.60 6.85
N ALA A 158 -29.36 -1.57 8.16
CA ALA A 158 -28.00 -1.52 8.69
C ALA A 158 -27.20 -2.78 8.34
N ILE A 159 -27.77 -3.98 8.54
CA ILE A 159 -27.11 -5.25 8.18
C ILE A 159 -26.86 -5.31 6.66
N LEU A 160 -27.82 -4.87 5.85
CA LEU A 160 -27.68 -4.84 4.39
C LEU A 160 -26.56 -3.88 3.95
N SER A 161 -26.46 -2.68 4.55
CA SER A 161 -25.36 -1.75 4.24
C SER A 161 -24.00 -2.33 4.59
N GLY A 162 -23.87 -2.93 5.76
CA GLY A 162 -22.61 -3.54 6.18
C GLY A 162 -22.21 -4.73 5.32
N GLY A 163 -23.20 -5.53 4.89
CA GLY A 163 -23.01 -6.61 3.93
C GLY A 163 -22.53 -6.13 2.56
N ILE A 164 -23.09 -5.04 2.03
CA ILE A 164 -22.64 -4.44 0.76
C ILE A 164 -21.21 -3.91 0.87
N ILE A 165 -20.86 -3.24 1.97
CA ILE A 165 -19.50 -2.73 2.21
C ILE A 165 -18.50 -3.87 2.26
N GLU A 166 -18.82 -4.94 2.99
CA GLU A 166 -17.98 -6.12 3.09
C GLU A 166 -17.83 -6.83 1.75
N PHE A 167 -18.91 -6.89 0.96
CA PHE A 167 -18.87 -7.40 -0.40
C PHE A 167 -17.90 -6.59 -1.27
N ILE A 168 -18.00 -5.26 -1.29
CA ILE A 168 -17.08 -4.39 -2.03
C ILE A 168 -15.62 -4.56 -1.53
N ARG A 169 -15.43 -4.73 -0.22
CA ARG A 169 -14.11 -4.96 0.37
C ARG A 169 -13.47 -6.26 -0.13
N ARG A 170 -14.25 -7.34 -0.26
CA ARG A 170 -13.76 -8.67 -0.66
C ARG A 170 -13.74 -8.88 -2.17
N PHE A 171 -14.70 -8.33 -2.90
CA PHE A 171 -14.81 -8.44 -4.35
C PHE A 171 -14.08 -7.28 -5.04
N LYS A 172 -12.74 -7.37 -5.08
CA LYS A 172 -11.87 -6.47 -5.84
C LYS A 172 -11.44 -7.15 -7.14
N TRP A 173 -12.15 -6.89 -8.24
CA TRP A 173 -11.88 -7.38 -9.60
C TRP A 173 -10.76 -6.63 -10.32
#